data_AF-A0A1G1J3E9-F1
#
_entry.id   AF-A0A1G1J3E9-F1
#
_cell.length_a   1.000
_cell.length_b   1.000
_cell.length_c   1.000
_cell.angle_alpha   90.00
_cell.angle_beta   90.00
_cell.angle_gamma   90.00
#
_symmetry.space_group_name_H-M   'P 1'
#
loop_
_entity.id
_entity.type
_entity.pdbx_description
1 polymer ?
#
loop_
_entity_poly.entity_id
_entity_poly.type
_entity_poly.pdbx_seq_one_letter_code
_entity_poly.pdbx_strand_id
1 'polypeptide(L)' 'MSRNISLILIFGLCMLGPCAVFAAASFASINALGRNPSSAPKIFTAMILALVFAEALAIIAILVVFQLFSA' A
#
# COMPACT_ATOMS: atom_id res chain seq x y z
N MET A 1 26.69 7.93 8.82
CA MET A 1 25.98 7.06 7.85
C MET A 1 25.66 7.92 6.63
N SER A 2 26.12 7.54 5.44
CA SER A 2 25.89 8.30 4.20
C SER A 2 24.38 8.48 3.98
N ARG A 3 23.91 9.73 3.83
CA ARG A 3 22.49 10.14 3.69
C ARG A 3 21.64 9.19 2.83
N ASN A 4 22.24 8.66 1.76
CA ASN A 4 21.63 7.74 0.82
C ASN A 4 21.21 6.40 1.45
N ILE A 5 21.99 5.86 2.40
CA ILE A 5 21.66 4.61 3.09
C ILE A 5 20.45 4.79 4.00
N SER A 6 20.37 5.93 4.70
CA SER A 6 19.21 6.27 5.53
C SER A 6 17.94 6.39 4.70
N LEU A 7 18.01 7.04 3.52
CA LEU A 7 16.89 7.15 2.59
C LEU A 7 16.38 5.79 2.11
N ILE A 8 17.30 4.90 1.69
CA ILE A 8 16.94 3.56 1.22
C ILE A 8 16.25 2.76 2.33
N LEU A 9 16.76 2.83 3.56
CA LEU A 9 16.16 2.13 4.71
C LEU A 9 14.76 2.67 5.04
N ILE A 10 14.60 3.99 5.11
CA ILE A 10 13.32 4.60 5.48
C ILE A 10 12.28 4.36 4.39
N PHE A 11 12.60 4.58 3.12
CA PHE A 11 11.68 4.30 2.02
C PHE A 11 11.33 2.81 1.92
N GLY A 12 12.31 1.93 2.10
CA GLY A 12 12.08 0.49 2.14
C GLY A 12 11.10 0.10 3.25
N LEU A 13 11.26 0.68 4.44
CA LEU A 13 10.36 0.44 5.57
C LEU A 13 8.95 1.00 5.32
N CYS A 14 8.83 2.20 4.76
CA CYS A 14 7.56 2.83 4.43
C CYS A 14 6.72 2.00 3.45
N MET A 15 7.37 1.25 2.54
CA MET A 15 6.69 0.40 1.56
C MET A 15 6.15 -0.92 2.14
N LEU A 16 6.66 -1.40 3.28
CA LEU A 16 6.22 -2.69 3.84
C LEU A 16 4.74 -2.69 4.24
N GLY A 17 4.25 -1.58 4.83
CA GLY A 17 2.86 -1.45 5.25
C GLY A 17 1.86 -1.53 4.07
N PRO A 18 1.99 -0.68 3.05
CA PRO A 18 1.17 -0.71 1.83
C PRO A 18 1.22 -2.07 1.13
N CYS A 19 2.40 -2.68 0.99
CA CYS A 19 2.53 -4.02 0.41
C CYS A 19 1.78 -5.09 1.22
N ALA A 20 1.80 -5.01 2.56
CA ALA A 20 1.07 -5.93 3.42
C ALA A 20 -0.45 -5.78 3.26
N VAL A 21 -0.95 -4.53 3.22
CA VAL A 21 -2.37 -4.25 2.97
C VAL A 21 -2.78 -4.75 1.57
N PHE A 22 -1.94 -4.52 0.56
CA PHE A 22 -2.16 -5.00 -0.79
C PHE A 22 -2.29 -6.52 -0.86
N ALA A 23 -1.34 -7.24 -0.24
CA ALA A 23 -1.35 -8.69 -0.21
C ALA A 23 -2.59 -9.23 0.50
N ALA A 24 -2.93 -8.68 1.67
CA ALA A 24 -4.09 -9.12 2.45
C ALA A 24 -5.42 -8.84 1.72
N ALA A 25 -5.59 -7.64 1.17
CA ALA A 25 -6.80 -7.25 0.44
C ALA A 25 -7.00 -8.09 -0.83
N SER A 26 -5.93 -8.32 -1.59
CA SER A 26 -5.98 -9.13 -2.81
C SER A 26 -6.25 -10.61 -2.51
N PHE A 27 -5.63 -11.16 -1.47
CA PHE A 27 -5.89 -12.54 -1.06
C PHE A 27 -7.35 -12.72 -0.59
N ALA A 28 -7.85 -11.80 0.22
CA ALA A 28 -9.24 -11.82 0.69
C ALA A 28 -10.24 -11.67 -0.46
N SER A 29 -9.98 -10.77 -1.42
CA SER A 29 -10.87 -10.54 -2.56
C SER A 29 -10.97 -11.75 -3.48
N ILE A 30 -9.84 -12.40 -3.78
CA ILE A 30 -9.80 -13.63 -4.60
C ILE A 30 -10.57 -14.76 -3.91
N ASN A 31 -10.37 -14.97 -2.61
CA ASN A 31 -11.09 -16.00 -1.85
C ASN A 31 -12.60 -15.72 -1.78
N ALA A 32 -13.01 -14.47 -1.55
CA ALA A 32 -14.41 -14.08 -1.53
C ALA A 32 -15.08 -14.28 -2.90
N LEU A 33 -14.38 -13.93 -3.98
CA LEU A 33 -14.87 -14.09 -5.34
C LEU A 33 -14.99 -15.57 -5.74
N GLY A 34 -14.03 -16.41 -5.34
CA GLY A 34 -14.09 -17.85 -5.56
C GLY A 34 -15.29 -18.52 -4.87
N ARG A 35 -15.75 -17.98 -3.72
CA ARG A 35 -16.95 -18.46 -3.02
C ARG A 35 -18.24 -17.92 -3.60
N ASN A 36 -18.24 -16.70 -4.13
CA ASN A 36 -19.42 -16.10 -4.74
C ASN A 36 -19.08 -15.17 -5.93
N PRO A 37 -19.02 -15.70 -7.16
CA PRO A 37 -18.68 -14.94 -8.36
C PRO A 37 -19.62 -13.76 -8.64
N SER A 38 -20.89 -13.88 -8.25
CA SER A 38 -21.90 -12.82 -8.47
C SER A 38 -21.63 -11.53 -7.69
N SER A 39 -20.77 -11.59 -6.66
CA SER A 39 -20.44 -10.45 -5.81
C SER A 39 -19.23 -9.63 -6.32
N ALA A 40 -18.66 -9.97 -7.47
CA ALA A 40 -17.48 -9.32 -8.03
C ALA A 40 -17.52 -7.77 -8.04
N PRO A 41 -18.62 -7.12 -8.49
CA PRO A 41 -18.65 -5.67 -8.58
C PRO A 41 -18.48 -5.00 -7.21
N LYS A 42 -19.16 -5.54 -6.18
CA LYS A 42 -19.10 -5.01 -4.81
C LYS A 42 -17.72 -5.23 -4.18
N ILE A 43 -17.14 -6.42 -4.39
CA ILE A 43 -15.81 -6.77 -3.87
C ILE A 43 -14.74 -5.88 -4.49
N PHE A 44 -14.75 -5.69 -5.81
CA PHE A 44 -13.75 -4.85 -6.47
C PHE A 44 -13.86 -3.38 -6.07
N THR A 45 -15.06 -2.82 -5.93
CA THR A 45 -15.22 -1.44 -5.44
C THR A 45 -14.62 -1.27 -4.05
N ALA A 46 -14.93 -2.17 -3.10
CA ALA A 46 -14.38 -2.10 -1.75
C ALA A 46 -12.86 -2.31 -1.71
N MET A 47 -12.35 -3.28 -2.49
CA MET A 47 -10.93 -3.56 -2.61
C MET A 47 -10.16 -2.36 -3.15
N ILE A 48 -10.60 -1.78 -4.28
CA ILE A 48 -9.94 -0.63 -4.89
C ILE A 48 -9.93 0.55 -3.91
N LEU A 49 -11.05 0.82 -3.23
CA LEU A 49 -11.13 1.90 -2.25
C LEU A 49 -10.09 1.70 -1.14
N ALA A 50 -10.01 0.50 -0.57
CA ALA A 50 -9.05 0.18 0.50
C ALA A 50 -7.60 0.33 0.03
N LEU A 51 -7.28 -0.16 -1.17
CA LEU A 51 -5.94 -0.06 -1.75
C LEU A 51 -5.57 1.40 -2.02
N VAL A 52 -6.46 2.20 -2.60
CA VAL A 52 -6.22 3.62 -2.89
C VAL A 52 -5.94 4.41 -1.61
N PHE A 53 -6.70 4.16 -0.52
CA PHE A 53 -6.42 4.81 0.77
C PHE A 53 -5.08 4.39 1.37
N ALA A 54 -4.71 3.10 1.27
CA ALA A 54 -3.43 2.61 1.75
C ALA A 54 -2.25 3.22 0.96
N GLU A 55 -2.36 3.26 -0.37
CA GLU A 55 -1.35 3.86 -1.24
C GLU A 55 -1.26 5.39 -1.08
N ALA A 56 -2.38 6.08 -0.83
CA ALA A 56 -2.35 7.51 -0.55
C ALA A 56 -1.52 7.84 0.70
N LEU A 57 -1.67 7.06 1.77
CA LEU A 57 -0.85 7.21 2.98
C LEU A 57 0.63 6.89 2.71
N ALA A 58 0.90 5.87 1.88
CA ALA A 58 2.25 5.52 1.46
C ALA A 58 2.96 6.69 0.76
N ILE A 59 2.27 7.30 -0.21
CA ILE A 59 2.78 8.44 -0.97
C ILE A 59 3.03 9.64 -0.05
N ILE A 60 2.11 9.95 0.87
CA ILE A 60 2.30 11.03 1.84
C ILE A 60 3.55 10.77 2.70
N ALA A 61 3.72 9.55 3.21
CA ALA A 61 4.87 9.19 4.03
C ALA A 61 6.20 9.34 3.27
N ILE A 62 6.27 8.85 2.02
CA ILE A 62 7.46 8.99 1.17
C ILE A 62 7.73 10.45 0.85
N LEU A 63 6.69 11.25 0.57
CA LEU A 63 6.84 12.68 0.27
C LEU A 63 7.41 13.45 1.46
N VAL A 64 6.94 13.18 2.67
CA VAL A 64 7.47 13.79 3.90
C VAL A 64 8.95 13.42 4.09
N VAL A 65 9.30 12.14 3.94
CA VAL A 65 10.69 11.70 4.04
C VAL A 65 11.54 12.33 2.93
N PHE A 66 11.04 12.43 1.70
CA PHE A 66 11.75 13.09 0.62
C PHE A 66 12.03 14.57 0.96
N GLN A 67 11.03 15.31 1.46
CA GLN A 67 11.22 16.71 1.84
C GLN A 67 12.19 16.89 3.01
N LEU A 68 12.15 16.02 4.02
CA LEU A 68 13.06 16.08 5.17
C LEU A 68 14.53 15.87 4.80
N PHE A 69 14.81 15.11 3.75
CA PHE A 69 16.17 14.77 3.32
C PHE A 69 16.65 15.55 2.08
N SER A 70 15.76 16.30 1.43
CA SER A 70 16.07 17.19 0.31
C SER A 70 16.65 18.54 0.76
N ALA A 71 16.41 18.95 2.01
CA ALA A 71 17.10 20.07 2.65
C ALA A 71 18.52 19.68 3.11
#